data_AF-A0A9P0QIU8-F1
#
_entry.id   AF-A0A9P0QIU8-F1
#
_cell.length_a   1.000
_cell.length_b   1.000
_cell.length_c   1.000
_cell.angle_alpha   90.00
_cell.angle_beta   90.00
_cell.angle_gamma   90.00
#
_symmetry.space_group_name_H-M   'P 1'
#
loop_
_entity.id
_entity.type
_entity.pdbx_description
1 polymer ?
#
loop_
_entity_poly.entity_id
_entity_poly.type
_entity_poly.pdbx_seq_one_letter_code
_entity_poly.pdbx_strand_id
1 'polypeptide(L)'
;MFQIRISAMKVLPAICKDSKEYVPKVTDILAQLLQLDESDHNTPTNTLSQIYKEDPVGTLKTVFNHVSSTDDATEREKCLQFIYKKIIKMEEKLTSEIYDLLLEEGKKIIPVSWLS
;
A
#
# COMPACT_ATOMS: atom_id res chain seq x y z
N MET A 1 -16.06 3.49 -19.51
CA MET A 1 -15.14 2.46 -18.97
C MET A 1 -14.45 2.93 -17.69
N PHE A 2 -13.96 4.17 -17.61
CA PHE A 2 -13.28 4.72 -16.44
C PHE A 2 -14.08 4.68 -15.12
N GLN A 3 -15.36 5.06 -15.16
CA GLN A 3 -16.28 5.03 -14.01
C GLN A 3 -16.50 3.62 -13.42
N ILE A 4 -16.40 2.58 -14.24
CA ILE A 4 -16.55 1.18 -13.79
C ILE A 4 -15.35 0.79 -12.93
N ARG A 5 -14.12 1.16 -13.33
CA ARG A 5 -12.90 0.88 -12.55
C ARG A 5 -12.93 1.57 -11.20
N ILE A 6 -13.32 2.86 -11.16
CA ILE A 6 -13.47 3.60 -9.89
C ILE A 6 -14.51 2.94 -8.99
N SER A 7 -15.68 2.62 -9.54
CA SER A 7 -16.77 2.03 -8.76
C SER A 7 -16.38 0.67 -8.19
N ALA A 8 -15.70 -0.16 -8.99
CA ALA A 8 -15.16 -1.44 -8.56
C ALA A 8 -14.12 -1.28 -7.44
N MET A 9 -13.17 -0.33 -7.56
CA MET A 9 -12.20 -0.09 -6.50
C MET A 9 -12.86 0.28 -5.16
N LYS A 10 -13.91 1.10 -5.19
CA LYS A 10 -14.61 1.55 -3.98
C LYS A 10 -15.36 0.43 -3.23
N VAL A 11 -15.69 -0.69 -3.88
CA VAL A 11 -16.29 -1.86 -3.20
C VAL A 11 -15.26 -2.84 -2.64
N LEU A 12 -13.99 -2.76 -3.06
CA LEU A 12 -12.94 -3.65 -2.58
C LEU A 12 -12.72 -3.63 -1.06
N PRO A 13 -12.79 -2.48 -0.35
CA PRO A 13 -12.62 -2.45 1.10
C PRO A 13 -13.70 -3.23 1.84
N ALA A 14 -14.94 -3.21 1.35
CA ALA A 14 -16.04 -3.99 1.93
C ALA A 14 -15.79 -5.50 1.78
N ILE A 15 -15.33 -5.93 0.61
CA ILE A 15 -14.94 -7.34 0.37
C ILE A 15 -13.81 -7.76 1.31
N CYS A 16 -12.77 -6.93 1.46
CA CYS A 16 -11.65 -7.20 2.36
C CYS A 16 -12.06 -7.24 3.85
N LYS A 17 -13.08 -6.47 4.22
CA LYS A 17 -13.64 -6.48 5.58
C LYS A 17 -14.34 -7.79 5.88
N ASP A 18 -15.17 -8.27 4.95
CA ASP A 18 -15.96 -9.50 5.12
C ASP A 18 -15.12 -10.76 4.88
N SER A 19 -14.00 -10.65 4.14
CA SER A 19 -13.18 -11.79 3.73
C SER A 19 -11.70 -11.40 3.67
N LYS A 20 -11.03 -11.55 4.83
CA LYS A 20 -9.62 -11.17 5.02
C LYS A 20 -8.64 -11.92 4.11
N GLU A 21 -9.03 -13.09 3.59
CA GLU A 21 -8.23 -13.86 2.62
C GLU A 21 -7.97 -13.11 1.30
N TYR A 22 -8.82 -12.14 0.94
CA TYR A 22 -8.63 -11.34 -0.27
C TYR A 22 -7.74 -10.11 -0.06
N VAL A 23 -7.43 -9.74 1.19
CA VAL A 23 -6.63 -8.55 1.52
C VAL A 23 -5.31 -8.51 0.75
N PRO A 24 -4.50 -9.59 0.69
CA PRO A 24 -3.22 -9.55 -0.03
C PRO A 24 -3.42 -9.32 -1.53
N LYS A 25 -4.35 -10.06 -2.16
CA LYS A 25 -4.57 -9.95 -3.60
C LYS A 25 -5.09 -8.56 -3.99
N VAL A 26 -6.04 -8.03 -3.21
CA VAL A 26 -6.61 -6.70 -3.44
C VAL A 26 -5.58 -5.60 -3.21
N THR A 27 -4.78 -5.73 -2.15
CA THR A 27 -3.72 -4.77 -1.83
C THR A 27 -2.67 -4.71 -2.94
N ASP A 28 -2.23 -5.85 -3.46
CA ASP A 28 -1.26 -5.91 -4.55
C ASP A 28 -1.79 -5.24 -5.84
N ILE A 29 -3.05 -5.49 -6.20
CA ILE A 29 -3.70 -4.80 -7.33
C ILE A 29 -3.74 -3.28 -7.10
N LEU A 30 -4.11 -2.84 -5.89
CA LEU A 30 -4.17 -1.42 -5.59
C LEU A 30 -2.78 -0.77 -5.58
N ALA A 31 -1.74 -1.48 -5.15
CA ALA A 31 -0.36 -1.03 -5.17
C ALA A 31 0.11 -0.75 -6.61
N GLN A 32 -0.16 -1.68 -7.54
CA GLN A 32 0.10 -1.48 -8.97
C GLN A 32 -0.66 -0.25 -9.53
N LEU A 33 -1.88 0.00 -9.06
CA LEU A 33 -2.71 1.13 -9.51
C LEU A 33 -2.28 2.48 -8.91
N LEU A 34 -1.33 2.52 -7.96
CA LEU A 34 -0.80 3.79 -7.44
C LEU A 34 -0.02 4.57 -8.51
N GLN A 35 0.42 3.94 -9.59
CA GLN A 35 1.14 4.60 -10.69
C GLN A 35 0.25 5.40 -11.65
N LEU A 36 -1.09 5.27 -11.56
CA LEU A 36 -2.00 5.99 -12.43
C LEU A 36 -1.85 7.51 -12.29
N ASP A 37 -2.03 8.22 -13.40
CA ASP A 37 -1.91 9.69 -13.49
C ASP A 37 -2.86 10.44 -12.54
N GLU A 38 -2.54 11.72 -12.26
CA GLU A 38 -3.10 12.50 -11.15
C GLU A 38 -4.63 12.63 -11.10
N SER A 39 -5.35 12.50 -12.23
CA SER A 39 -6.82 12.52 -12.22
C SER A 39 -7.43 11.32 -11.50
N ASP A 40 -6.67 10.22 -11.36
CA ASP A 40 -7.17 8.90 -10.98
C ASP A 40 -6.52 8.38 -9.69
N HIS A 41 -5.36 8.93 -9.31
CA HIS A 41 -4.50 8.49 -8.20
C HIS A 41 -5.18 8.51 -6.82
N ASN A 42 -6.19 9.37 -6.62
CA ASN A 42 -6.89 9.48 -5.35
C ASN A 42 -7.71 8.23 -5.01
N THR A 43 -8.25 7.53 -6.01
CA THR A 43 -9.12 6.36 -5.73
C THR A 43 -8.33 5.17 -5.20
N PRO A 44 -7.26 4.70 -5.86
CA PRO A 44 -6.42 3.61 -5.33
C PRO A 44 -5.85 3.95 -3.97
N THR A 45 -5.31 5.17 -3.81
CA THR A 45 -4.73 5.65 -2.56
C THR A 45 -5.73 5.61 -1.40
N ASN A 46 -6.93 6.16 -1.58
CA ASN A 46 -7.94 6.19 -0.53
C ASN A 46 -8.48 4.79 -0.21
N THR A 47 -8.66 3.95 -1.23
CA THR A 47 -9.11 2.56 -1.09
C THR A 47 -8.09 1.75 -0.30
N LEU A 48 -6.81 1.89 -0.64
CA LEU A 48 -5.70 1.23 0.06
C LEU A 48 -5.58 1.71 1.51
N SER A 49 -5.77 3.01 1.78
CA SER A 49 -5.85 3.52 3.15
C SER A 49 -7.02 2.94 3.95
N GLN A 50 -8.16 2.63 3.31
CA GLN A 50 -9.28 1.97 3.99
C GLN A 50 -8.95 0.51 4.33
N ILE A 51 -8.32 -0.22 3.40
CA ILE A 51 -7.88 -1.60 3.64
C ILE A 51 -6.80 -1.65 4.73
N TYR A 52 -5.87 -0.69 4.73
CA TYR A 52 -4.88 -0.55 5.79
C TYR A 52 -5.52 -0.43 7.18
N LYS A 53 -6.60 0.36 7.33
CA LYS A 53 -7.29 0.49 8.62
C LYS A 53 -7.93 -0.82 9.10
N GLU A 54 -8.30 -1.70 8.17
CA GLU A 54 -8.95 -2.98 8.44
C GLU A 54 -7.94 -4.11 8.69
N ASP A 55 -6.76 -4.05 8.07
CA ASP A 55 -5.65 -4.99 8.27
C ASP A 55 -4.30 -4.28 8.03
N PRO A 56 -3.78 -3.56 9.04
CA PRO A 56 -2.56 -2.77 8.90
C PRO A 56 -1.33 -3.61 8.53
N VAL A 57 -1.20 -4.77 9.17
CA VAL A 57 -0.04 -5.67 9.03
C VAL A 57 -0.06 -6.36 7.67
N GLY A 58 -1.20 -6.95 7.28
CA GLY A 58 -1.33 -7.64 5.99
C GLY A 58 -1.17 -6.67 4.82
N THR A 59 -1.71 -5.47 4.94
CA THR A 59 -1.56 -4.41 3.93
C THR A 59 -0.10 -4.02 3.77
N LEU A 60 0.61 -3.68 4.87
CA LEU A 60 2.01 -3.26 4.78
C LEU A 60 2.92 -4.37 4.25
N LYS A 61 2.77 -5.62 4.73
CA LYS A 61 3.55 -6.75 4.20
C LYS A 61 3.37 -6.91 2.70
N THR A 62 2.13 -6.79 2.23
CA THR A 62 1.83 -6.92 0.79
C THR A 62 2.44 -5.77 -0.01
N VAL A 63 2.31 -4.52 0.46
CA VAL A 63 2.90 -3.36 -0.22
C VAL A 63 4.44 -3.47 -0.25
N PHE A 64 5.07 -3.91 0.84
CA PHE A 64 6.52 -4.10 0.88
C PHE A 64 6.98 -5.24 -0.04
N ASN A 65 6.26 -6.37 -0.05
CA ASN A 65 6.51 -7.44 -1.01
C ASN A 65 6.45 -6.92 -2.45
N HIS A 66 5.45 -6.11 -2.76
CA HIS A 66 5.29 -5.48 -4.08
C HIS A 66 6.48 -4.57 -4.42
N VAL A 67 6.91 -3.71 -3.48
CA VAL A 67 8.09 -2.84 -3.61
C VAL A 67 9.37 -3.64 -3.88
N SER A 68 9.51 -4.80 -3.24
CA SER A 68 10.68 -5.68 -3.43
C SER A 68 10.62 -6.50 -4.73
N SER A 69 9.43 -6.82 -5.23
CA SER A 69 9.26 -7.68 -6.41
C SER A 69 9.10 -6.93 -7.74
N THR A 70 8.64 -5.67 -7.71
CA THR A 70 8.41 -4.91 -8.94
C THR A 70 9.72 -4.44 -9.57
N ASP A 71 9.89 -4.66 -10.87
CA ASP A 71 10.99 -4.10 -11.66
C ASP A 71 10.73 -2.66 -12.12
N ASP A 72 9.51 -2.14 -11.90
CA ASP A 72 9.12 -0.78 -12.27
C ASP A 72 9.49 0.21 -11.16
N ALA A 73 10.38 1.15 -11.49
CA ALA A 73 10.84 2.18 -10.56
C ALA A 73 9.71 3.15 -10.14
N THR A 74 8.74 3.42 -11.02
CA THR A 74 7.58 4.29 -10.77
C THR A 74 6.62 3.63 -9.80
N GLU A 75 6.27 2.35 -10.02
CA GLU A 75 5.43 1.59 -9.08
C GLU A 75 6.06 1.55 -7.68
N ARG A 76 7.37 1.27 -7.64
CA ARG A 76 8.16 1.24 -6.41
C ARG A 76 8.12 2.58 -5.68
N GLU A 77 8.38 3.68 -6.40
CA GLU A 77 8.34 5.02 -5.84
C GLU A 77 6.96 5.36 -5.28
N LYS A 78 5.89 5.08 -6.04
CA LYS A 78 4.51 5.40 -5.64
C LYS A 78 4.07 4.62 -4.40
N CYS A 79 4.47 3.36 -4.27
CA CYS A 79 4.23 2.56 -3.07
C CYS A 79 4.97 3.13 -1.85
N LEU A 80 6.25 3.50 -1.99
CA LEU A 80 7.02 4.13 -0.90
C LEU A 80 6.45 5.51 -0.51
N GLN A 81 6.00 6.30 -1.50
CA GLN A 81 5.31 7.56 -1.25
C GLN A 81 4.00 7.35 -0.49
N PHE A 82 3.23 6.30 -0.79
CA PHE A 82 2.03 5.93 -0.03
C PHE A 82 2.37 5.64 1.43
N ILE A 83 3.34 4.76 1.68
CA ILE A 83 3.78 4.42 3.06
C ILE A 83 4.17 5.69 3.83
N TYR A 84 5.00 6.54 3.22
CA TYR A 84 5.46 7.76 3.89
C TYR A 84 4.33 8.78 4.12
N LYS A 85 3.56 9.12 3.07
CA LYS A 85 2.57 10.19 3.12
C LYS A 85 1.31 9.79 3.88
N LYS A 86 0.85 8.54 3.73
CA LYS A 86 -0.45 8.08 4.25
C LYS A 86 -0.35 7.32 5.56
N ILE A 87 0.75 6.61 5.78
CA ILE A 87 0.93 5.83 7.01
C ILE A 87 1.78 6.62 7.99
N ILE A 88 3.03 6.95 7.64
CA ILE A 88 3.97 7.58 8.58
C ILE A 88 3.57 9.01 8.95
N LYS A 89 3.17 9.83 7.97
CA LYS A 89 2.86 11.25 8.20
C LYS A 89 1.44 11.53 8.66
N MET A 90 0.48 10.69 8.31
CA MET A 90 -0.95 10.97 8.51
C MET A 90 -1.58 10.16 9.65
N GLU A 91 -1.00 9.03 10.05
CA GLU A 91 -1.50 8.30 11.23
C GLU A 91 -1.12 9.05 12.51
N GLU A 92 -2.12 9.41 13.31
CA GLU A 92 -1.91 10.13 14.57
C GLU A 92 -1.12 9.29 15.58
N LYS A 93 -1.28 7.95 15.54
CA LYS A 93 -0.60 6.99 16.41
C LYS A 93 -0.34 5.68 15.68
N LEU A 94 0.90 5.47 15.27
CA LEU A 94 1.37 4.16 14.83
C LEU A 94 1.58 3.23 16.04
N THR A 95 1.12 1.98 15.94
CA THR A 95 1.36 0.97 16.96
C THR A 95 2.82 0.51 16.94
N SER A 96 3.32 -0.04 18.05
CA SER A 96 4.69 -0.59 18.10
C SER A 96 4.91 -1.69 17.07
N GLU A 97 3.90 -2.56 16.89
CA GLU A 97 3.92 -3.63 15.87
C GLU A 97 4.12 -3.07 14.46
N ILE A 98 3.45 -1.97 14.12
CA ILE A 98 3.58 -1.33 12.81
C ILE A 98 4.94 -0.64 12.67
N TYR A 99 5.45 -0.02 13.73
CA TYR A 99 6.81 0.53 13.73
C TYR A 99 7.86 -0.55 13.49
N ASP A 100 7.77 -1.66 14.20
CA ASP A 100 8.71 -2.78 14.07
C ASP A 100 8.67 -3.34 12.64
N LEU A 101 7.46 -3.51 12.08
CA LEU A 101 7.29 -3.96 10.71
C LEU A 101 7.88 -2.97 9.69
N LEU A 102 7.64 -1.67 9.84
CA LEU A 102 8.21 -0.63 8.96
C LEU A 102 9.74 -0.64 9.00
N LEU A 103 10.33 -0.85 10.18
CA LEU A 103 11.78 -0.94 10.35
C LEU A 103 12.35 -2.21 9.76
N GLU A 104 11.69 -3.36 9.99
CA GLU A 104 12.13 -4.64 9.46
C GLU A 104 12.11 -4.64 7.93
N GLU A 105 10.97 -4.27 7.33
CA GLU A 105 10.82 -4.26 5.87
C GLU A 105 11.63 -3.14 5.21
N GLY A 106 11.67 -1.94 5.82
CA GLY A 106 12.46 -0.83 5.30
C GLY A 106 13.95 -1.15 5.16
N LYS A 107 14.53 -1.88 6.12
CA LYS A 107 15.93 -2.33 6.06
C LYS A 107 16.21 -3.28 4.89
N LYS A 108 15.22 -4.09 4.47
CA LYS A 108 15.37 -5.03 3.35
C LYS A 108 15.48 -4.29 2.01
N ILE A 109 14.91 -3.09 1.93
CA ILE A 109 14.85 -2.29 0.69
C ILE A 109 16.04 -1.34 0.57
N ILE A 110 16.59 -0.88 1.70
CA ILE A 110 17.76 0.00 1.71
C ILE A 110 18.99 -0.80 1.25
N PRO A 111 19.66 -0.40 0.15
CA PRO A 111 20.91 -1.01 -0.25
C PRO A 111 21.94 -0.89 0.88
N VAL A 112 22.67 -1.98 1.15
CA VAL A 112 23.73 -2.00 2.19
C VAL A 112 24.78 -0.91 1.96
N SER A 113 24.98 -0.50 0.71
CA SER A 113 25.88 0.60 0.31
C SER A 113 25.45 2.00 0.78
N TRP A 114 24.23 2.19 1.28
CA TRP A 114 23.77 3.47 1.81
C TRP A 114 23.98 3.60 3.32
N LEU A 115 24.46 2.54 3.99
CA LEU A 115 24.68 2.47 5.43
C LEU A 115 26.18 2.51 5.82
N SER A 116 27.07 2.60 4.84
CA SER A 116 28.53 2.75 4.97
C SER A 116 28.95 4.20 4.75
#